data_AF-A0A9X0CUI3-F1
#
_entry.id   AF-A0A9X0CUI3-F1
#
_cell.length_a   1.000
_cell.length_b   1.000
_cell.length_c   1.000
_cell.angle_alpha   90.00
_cell.angle_beta   90.00
_cell.angle_gamma   90.00
#
_symmetry.space_group_name_H-M   'P 1'
#
loop_
_entity.id
_entity.type
_entity.pdbx_description
1 polymer ?
#
loop_
_entity_poly.entity_id
_entity_poly.type
_entity_poly.pdbx_seq_one_letter_code
_entity_poly.pdbx_strand_id
1 'polypeptide(L)'
;MATKFKSARVGKDSNLMEEIEKLPENLKYFWRTSQFHQFLRAFIHILSDPPNLTATKRRADYTQDIIQILPFLSELGKSFDWKVHRLIRMCYELCDDGCTELLQSLARSSNKYVINILWTGTTRELLSYYIDPYQFITWCLNFSCVPDVLRNAIDEQTLNVSFVFDSDLKRSALEFMDKLFIYPLDLEILKFLKLPGVYFIYYVGETELYIGSQVSPSTYNPVYVGKSKNNIGDRLRDHYQKIEAAKNLHLTDFVVRFMILNNEFQPPIIEKMLIELFCPVWNRESEVQFSFGNANSETNTWNKFHIQVDEETIKTMLEKLRIG
;
A
#
# COMPACT_ATOMS: atom_id res chain seq x y z
N MET A 1 0.65 21.89 33.27
CA MET A 1 1.86 21.05 33.23
C MET A 1 1.84 20.16 31.98
N ALA A 2 2.08 20.74 30.81
CA ALA A 2 2.10 20.02 29.53
C ALA A 2 3.55 19.69 29.14
N THR A 3 3.71 18.65 28.32
CA THR A 3 4.95 18.20 27.63
C THR A 3 5.99 17.40 28.41
N LYS A 4 5.63 16.16 28.79
CA LYS A 4 6.64 15.09 29.02
C LYS A 4 6.34 13.76 28.32
N PHE A 5 5.45 13.76 27.33
CA PHE A 5 5.14 12.59 26.48
C PHE A 5 5.86 12.66 25.11
N LYS A 6 7.11 13.15 25.06
CA LYS A 6 7.88 13.21 23.81
C LYS A 6 8.76 11.96 23.65
N SER A 7 8.56 11.26 22.53
CA SER A 7 9.48 10.27 21.92
C SER A 7 10.03 9.13 22.78
N ALA A 8 9.26 8.59 23.73
CA ALA A 8 9.76 7.59 24.68
C ALA A 8 10.32 6.28 24.06
N ARG A 9 10.15 6.05 22.75
CA ARG A 9 10.62 4.86 22.00
C ARG A 9 11.76 5.14 20.99
N VAL A 10 12.03 6.39 20.63
CA VAL A 10 13.10 6.72 19.67
C VAL A 10 14.45 6.58 20.37
N GLY A 11 15.33 5.71 19.87
CA GLY A 11 16.68 5.52 20.40
C GLY A 11 16.81 4.58 21.61
N LYS A 12 15.72 3.99 22.13
CA LYS A 12 15.79 3.00 23.22
C LYS A 12 16.03 1.57 22.75
N ASP A 13 15.62 1.27 21.51
CA ASP A 13 15.80 -0.05 20.85
C ASP A 13 16.74 0.04 19.63
N SER A 14 17.47 1.15 19.46
CA SER A 14 18.17 1.41 18.19
C SER A 14 19.49 0.65 18.10
N ASN A 15 19.55 -0.33 17.19
CA ASN A 15 20.76 -0.96 16.65
C ASN A 15 21.67 0.01 15.85
N LEU A 16 21.62 1.33 16.10
CA LEU A 16 22.32 2.36 15.34
C LEU A 16 23.60 2.87 16.03
N MET A 17 24.11 2.16 17.04
CA MET A 17 25.26 2.62 17.83
C MET A 17 26.52 2.79 16.97
N GLU A 18 26.76 1.90 16.01
CA GLU A 18 27.90 1.99 15.10
C GLU A 18 27.72 3.11 14.06
N GLU A 19 26.48 3.38 13.67
CA GLU A 19 26.08 4.40 12.72
C GLU A 19 26.15 5.80 13.35
N ILE A 20 25.87 5.92 14.65
CA ILE A 20 26.01 7.18 15.40
C ILE A 20 27.47 7.63 15.37
N GLU A 21 28.42 6.69 15.47
CA GLU A 21 29.84 7.03 15.45
C GLU A 21 30.32 7.63 14.13
N LYS A 22 29.64 7.28 13.03
CA LYS A 22 29.94 7.73 11.67
C LYS A 22 29.39 9.13 11.36
N LEU A 23 28.47 9.64 12.19
CA LEU A 23 27.89 10.96 11.99
C LEU A 23 28.90 12.10 12.25
N PRO A 24 28.79 13.22 11.51
CA PRO A 24 29.41 14.49 11.89
C PRO A 24 29.12 14.87 13.35
N GLU A 25 30.10 15.47 14.04
CA GLU A 25 30.02 15.73 15.49
C GLU A 25 28.78 16.57 15.90
N ASN A 26 28.38 17.52 15.07
CA ASN A 26 27.16 18.31 15.29
C ASN A 26 25.89 17.44 15.24
N LEU A 27 25.78 16.53 14.27
CA LEU A 27 24.65 15.61 14.15
C LEU A 27 24.66 14.55 15.27
N LYS A 28 25.83 14.02 15.61
CA LYS A 28 26.03 13.10 16.74
C LYS A 28 25.56 13.73 18.05
N TYR A 29 25.93 14.99 18.31
CA TYR A 29 25.48 15.74 19.49
C TYR A 29 23.94 15.88 19.54
N PHE A 30 23.31 16.31 18.44
CA PHE A 30 21.86 16.46 18.40
C PHE A 30 21.12 15.14 18.58
N TRP A 31 21.64 14.05 18.01
CA TRP A 31 21.05 12.73 18.19
C TRP A 31 21.12 12.26 19.64
N ARG A 32 22.31 12.29 20.25
CA ARG A 32 22.53 11.85 21.64
C ARG A 32 21.74 12.67 22.66
N THR A 33 21.54 13.96 22.39
CA THR A 33 20.74 14.85 23.25
C THR A 33 19.25 14.84 22.91
N SER A 34 18.80 13.96 22.01
CA SER A 34 17.39 13.86 21.55
C SER A 34 16.84 15.15 20.93
N GLN A 35 17.71 16.00 20.38
CA GLN A 35 17.35 17.26 19.71
C GLN A 35 17.00 17.02 18.23
N PHE A 36 16.03 16.15 17.96
CA PHE A 36 15.72 15.65 16.60
C PHE A 36 15.33 16.74 15.58
N HIS A 37 14.73 17.84 16.01
CA HIS A 37 14.44 18.97 15.11
C HIS A 37 15.73 19.64 14.60
N GLN A 38 16.73 19.76 15.48
CA GLN A 38 18.01 20.38 15.14
C GLN A 38 18.83 19.43 14.28
N PHE A 39 18.79 18.13 14.58
CA PHE A 39 19.33 17.07 13.72
C PHE A 39 18.79 17.17 12.28
N LEU A 40 17.47 17.18 12.12
CA LEU A 40 16.86 17.21 10.78
C LEU A 40 17.10 18.53 10.05
N ARG A 41 17.09 19.67 10.74
CA ARG A 41 17.42 20.98 10.13
C ARG A 41 18.87 21.06 9.68
N ALA A 42 19.80 20.55 10.48
CA ALA A 42 21.20 20.46 10.10
C ALA A 42 21.37 19.55 8.88
N PHE A 43 20.62 18.45 8.80
CA PHE A 43 20.65 17.59 7.63
C PHE A 43 20.06 18.26 6.38
N ILE A 44 18.91 18.95 6.50
CA ILE A 44 18.35 19.75 5.39
C ILE A 44 19.35 20.79 4.89
N HIS A 45 20.12 21.42 5.80
CA HIS A 45 21.15 22.37 5.41
C HIS A 45 22.27 21.70 4.60
N ILE A 46 22.73 20.51 5.02
CA ILE A 46 23.67 19.69 4.24
C ILE A 46 23.12 19.40 2.84
N LEU A 47 21.84 19.06 2.74
CA LEU A 47 21.19 18.74 1.46
C LEU A 47 20.99 19.97 0.54
N SER A 48 20.76 21.15 1.13
CA SER A 48 20.41 22.37 0.39
C SER A 48 21.62 23.16 -0.12
N ASP A 49 22.80 22.97 0.48
CA ASP A 49 24.04 23.67 0.12
C ASP A 49 25.15 22.66 -0.26
N PRO A 50 25.00 21.96 -1.40
CA PRO A 50 26.01 21.00 -1.83
C PRO A 50 27.32 21.74 -2.16
N PRO A 51 28.46 21.35 -1.58
CA PRO A 51 29.70 22.10 -1.67
C PRO A 51 30.20 22.21 -3.11
N ASN A 52 30.07 23.38 -3.75
CA ASN A 52 30.50 23.74 -5.12
C ASN A 52 31.40 22.68 -5.80
N LEU A 53 30.75 21.68 -6.43
CA LEU A 53 31.33 20.36 -6.73
C LEU A 53 32.07 20.37 -8.09
N THR A 54 33.32 20.84 -8.13
CA THR A 54 34.18 20.74 -9.32
C THR A 54 35.17 19.55 -9.29
N ALA A 55 35.01 18.60 -8.37
CA ALA A 55 35.84 17.38 -8.32
C ALA A 55 35.02 16.13 -7.98
N THR A 56 35.07 15.11 -8.83
CA THR A 56 34.36 13.81 -8.71
C THR A 56 34.53 13.14 -7.35
N LYS A 57 35.70 13.31 -6.70
CA LYS A 57 35.99 12.79 -5.36
C LYS A 57 35.11 13.43 -4.27
N ARG A 58 34.87 14.74 -4.33
CA ARG A 58 34.02 15.46 -3.37
C ARG A 58 32.54 15.07 -3.47
N ARG A 59 32.09 14.63 -4.65
CA ARG A 59 30.71 14.15 -4.86
C ARG A 59 30.49 12.78 -4.23
N ALA A 60 31.48 11.89 -4.30
CA ALA A 60 31.41 10.58 -3.64
C ALA A 60 31.38 10.70 -2.12
N ASP A 61 32.23 11.56 -1.54
CA ASP A 61 32.27 11.83 -0.11
C ASP A 61 30.92 12.43 0.39
N TYR A 62 30.38 13.41 -0.35
CA TYR A 62 29.06 14.00 -0.06
C TYR A 62 27.91 12.98 -0.14
N THR A 63 27.89 12.13 -1.18
CA THR A 63 26.91 11.03 -1.27
C THR A 63 27.00 10.10 -0.07
N GLN A 64 28.23 9.76 0.34
CA GLN A 64 28.46 8.84 1.44
C GLN A 64 28.01 9.42 2.78
N ASP A 65 28.20 10.73 2.99
CA ASP A 65 27.68 11.44 4.17
C ASP A 65 26.15 11.40 4.23
N ILE A 66 25.47 11.58 3.10
CA ILE A 66 24.00 11.47 3.03
C ILE A 66 23.56 10.04 3.37
N ILE A 67 24.18 9.03 2.75
CA ILE A 67 23.84 7.61 2.95
C ILE A 67 23.93 7.23 4.43
N GLN A 68 24.93 7.73 5.16
CA GLN A 68 25.11 7.44 6.58
C GLN A 68 24.01 8.04 7.47
N ILE A 69 23.37 9.14 7.03
CA ILE A 69 22.32 9.84 7.80
C ILE A 69 20.94 9.20 7.57
N LEU A 70 20.72 8.57 6.41
CA LEU A 70 19.42 8.01 6.04
C LEU A 70 18.81 7.00 7.05
N PRO A 71 19.56 6.09 7.70
CA PRO A 71 18.99 5.18 8.71
C PRO A 71 18.31 5.92 9.86
N PHE A 72 18.79 7.11 10.24
CA PHE A 72 18.24 7.92 11.31
C PHE A 72 16.87 8.49 10.97
N LEU A 73 16.62 8.86 9.71
CA LEU A 73 15.29 9.29 9.27
C LEU A 73 14.25 8.19 9.49
N SER A 74 14.62 6.95 9.15
CA SER A 74 13.74 5.81 9.31
C SER A 74 13.37 5.56 10.77
N GLU A 75 14.35 5.64 11.68
CA GLU A 75 14.13 5.44 13.11
C GLU A 75 13.27 6.53 13.74
N LEU A 76 13.40 7.77 13.25
CA LEU A 76 12.55 8.89 13.64
C LEU A 76 11.07 8.71 13.22
N GLY A 77 10.76 7.73 12.37
CA GLY A 77 9.39 7.31 12.07
C GLY A 77 8.60 6.85 13.31
N LYS A 78 9.28 6.47 14.39
CA LYS A 78 8.66 6.13 15.69
C LYS A 78 8.34 7.36 16.57
N SER A 79 8.69 8.55 16.12
CA SER A 79 8.41 9.80 16.83
C SER A 79 6.91 10.09 16.87
N PHE A 80 6.46 10.77 17.93
CA PHE A 80 5.09 11.30 18.03
C PHE A 80 5.01 12.79 17.68
N ASP A 81 6.12 13.40 17.25
CA ASP A 81 6.20 14.83 16.97
C ASP A 81 5.97 15.10 15.47
N TRP A 82 4.83 15.71 15.12
CA TRP A 82 4.47 16.00 13.73
C TRP A 82 5.52 16.85 12.99
N LYS A 83 6.24 17.73 13.70
CA LYS A 83 7.28 18.56 13.08
C LYS A 83 8.47 17.73 12.63
N VAL A 84 8.76 16.62 13.32
CA VAL A 84 9.79 15.65 12.92
C VAL A 84 9.40 15.02 11.58
N HIS A 85 8.16 14.55 11.44
CA HIS A 85 7.68 13.96 10.18
C HIS A 85 7.70 14.93 9.00
N ARG A 86 7.30 16.20 9.23
CA ARG A 86 7.39 17.25 8.20
C ARG A 86 8.83 17.47 7.73
N LEU A 87 9.79 17.51 8.66
CA LEU A 87 11.20 17.73 8.33
C LEU A 87 11.81 16.50 7.63
N ILE A 88 11.44 15.28 8.01
CA ILE A 88 11.85 14.04 7.32
C ILE A 88 11.43 14.06 5.85
N ARG A 89 10.18 14.48 5.57
CA ARG A 89 9.68 14.64 4.20
C ARG A 89 10.56 15.60 3.40
N MET A 90 10.90 16.76 3.97
CA MET A 90 11.79 17.72 3.30
C MET A 90 13.17 17.13 3.01
N CYS A 91 13.73 16.32 3.92
CA CYS A 91 15.00 15.62 3.66
C CYS A 91 14.87 14.68 2.45
N TYR A 92 13.80 13.88 2.39
CA TYR A 92 13.57 12.95 1.29
C TYR A 92 13.38 13.68 -0.06
N GLU A 93 12.61 14.78 -0.08
CA GLU A 93 12.39 15.61 -1.27
C GLU A 93 13.68 16.25 -1.80
N LEU A 94 14.62 16.60 -0.91
CA LEU A 94 15.90 17.19 -1.29
C LEU A 94 16.95 16.17 -1.76
N CYS A 95 16.71 14.87 -1.59
CA CYS A 95 17.64 13.80 -1.97
C CYS A 95 17.45 13.27 -3.41
N ASP A 96 16.56 13.87 -4.21
CA ASP A 96 16.01 13.30 -5.46
C ASP A 96 17.00 13.25 -6.66
N ASP A 97 18.18 13.88 -6.57
CA ASP A 97 19.08 14.09 -7.73
C ASP A 97 20.38 13.22 -7.72
N GLY A 98 20.31 12.03 -7.12
CA GLY A 98 21.46 11.20 -6.76
C GLY A 98 21.93 10.13 -7.76
N CYS A 99 23.18 9.68 -7.62
CA CYS A 99 23.69 8.45 -8.25
C CYS A 99 22.99 7.18 -7.69
N THR A 100 23.10 6.05 -8.40
CA THR A 100 22.37 4.80 -8.13
C THR A 100 22.45 4.32 -6.67
N GLU A 101 23.60 4.44 -6.02
CA GLU A 101 23.82 4.00 -4.64
C GLU A 101 23.02 4.82 -3.62
N LEU A 102 22.93 6.14 -3.84
CA LEU A 102 22.14 7.05 -3.01
C LEU A 102 20.65 6.73 -3.16
N LEU A 103 20.17 6.54 -4.38
CA LEU A 103 18.77 6.20 -4.66
C LEU A 103 18.36 4.89 -3.97
N GLN A 104 19.22 3.87 -3.99
CA GLN A 104 18.97 2.60 -3.29
C GLN A 104 18.92 2.76 -1.77
N SER A 105 19.83 3.55 -1.21
CA SER A 105 19.86 3.82 0.24
C SER A 105 18.65 4.65 0.68
N LEU A 106 18.23 5.60 -0.16
CA LEU A 106 17.04 6.43 0.05
C LEU A 106 15.78 5.58 0.09
N ALA A 107 15.63 4.66 -0.87
CA ALA A 107 14.53 3.71 -0.94
C ALA A 107 14.44 2.82 0.32
N ARG A 108 15.57 2.28 0.78
CA ARG A 108 15.62 1.44 1.99
C ARG A 108 15.21 2.22 3.23
N SER A 109 15.71 3.44 3.37
CA SER A 109 15.38 4.31 4.50
C SER A 109 13.91 4.72 4.50
N SER A 110 13.38 5.13 3.35
CA SER A 110 12.00 5.59 3.20
C SER A 110 10.99 4.46 3.44
N ASN A 111 11.26 3.25 2.94
CA ASN A 111 10.46 2.06 3.23
C ASN A 111 10.45 1.74 4.73
N LYS A 112 11.61 1.76 5.38
CA LYS A 112 11.72 1.51 6.83
C LYS A 112 11.02 2.60 7.66
N TYR A 113 11.05 3.85 7.21
CA TYR A 113 10.31 4.96 7.82
C TYR A 113 8.80 4.71 7.78
N VAL A 114 8.25 4.31 6.63
CA VAL A 114 6.83 3.98 6.47
C VAL A 114 6.43 2.82 7.41
N ILE A 115 7.22 1.75 7.44
CA ILE A 115 6.99 0.62 8.35
C ILE A 115 6.95 1.08 9.81
N ASN A 116 7.90 1.92 10.23
CA ASN A 116 7.99 2.43 11.59
C ASN A 116 6.79 3.32 11.98
N ILE A 117 6.24 4.11 11.05
CA ILE A 117 5.01 4.87 11.30
C ILE A 117 3.81 3.93 11.47
N LEU A 118 3.64 2.98 10.55
CA LEU A 118 2.50 2.06 10.53
C LEU A 118 2.46 1.14 11.76
N TRP A 119 3.63 0.79 12.32
CA TRP A 119 3.73 -0.04 13.52
C TRP A 119 3.52 0.71 14.85
N THR A 120 3.40 2.04 14.83
CA THR A 120 2.93 2.78 16.01
C THR A 120 1.40 2.87 15.95
N GLY A 121 0.69 2.32 16.96
CA GLY A 121 -0.78 2.26 17.03
C GLY A 121 -1.52 3.62 17.10
N THR A 122 -0.86 4.71 16.72
CA THR A 122 -1.34 6.10 16.75
C THR A 122 -1.41 6.70 15.33
N THR A 123 -1.37 5.85 14.31
CA THR A 123 -1.28 6.18 12.88
C THR A 123 -2.45 7.04 12.37
N ARG A 124 -3.60 7.03 13.08
CA ARG A 124 -4.84 7.68 12.64
C ARG A 124 -4.84 9.21 12.78
N GLU A 125 -4.18 9.78 13.79
CA GLU A 125 -4.21 11.24 14.04
C GLU A 125 -3.08 12.00 13.34
N LEU A 126 -1.90 11.39 13.14
CA LEU A 126 -0.77 12.05 12.47
C LEU A 126 -0.94 12.10 10.94
N LEU A 127 -1.56 11.07 10.34
CA LEU A 127 -1.79 10.98 8.89
C LEU A 127 -2.92 11.90 8.41
N SER A 128 -3.88 12.25 9.26
CA SER A 128 -5.06 13.04 8.86
C SER A 128 -4.81 14.55 8.79
N TYR A 129 -3.74 15.07 9.42
CA TYR A 129 -3.53 16.52 9.57
C TYR A 129 -2.39 17.13 8.74
N TYR A 130 -1.35 16.38 8.34
CA TYR A 130 -0.10 17.02 7.85
C TYR A 130 0.63 16.32 6.71
N ILE A 131 0.18 15.15 6.27
CA ILE A 131 0.84 14.37 5.22
C ILE A 131 -0.24 14.11 4.18
N ASP A 132 0.01 14.37 2.90
CA ASP A 132 -0.70 13.67 1.82
C ASP A 132 -0.11 12.25 1.84
N PRO A 133 -0.71 11.30 2.59
CA PRO A 133 -0.07 10.03 2.92
C PRO A 133 0.15 9.22 1.66
N TYR A 134 -0.74 9.44 0.68
CA TYR A 134 -0.66 8.86 -0.63
C TYR A 134 0.62 9.35 -1.30
N GLN A 135 0.80 10.64 -1.62
CA GLN A 135 1.99 11.11 -2.35
C GLN A 135 3.34 10.69 -1.74
N PHE A 136 3.45 10.64 -0.41
CA PHE A 136 4.70 10.24 0.23
C PHE A 136 4.93 8.72 0.18
N ILE A 137 3.90 7.91 0.49
CA ILE A 137 3.99 6.44 0.35
C ILE A 137 4.22 6.07 -1.12
N THR A 138 3.57 6.80 -2.02
CA THR A 138 3.74 6.73 -3.47
C THR A 138 5.17 6.93 -3.92
N TRP A 139 5.78 7.99 -3.44
CA TRP A 139 7.17 8.32 -3.72
C TRP A 139 8.10 7.23 -3.18
N CYS A 140 7.88 6.73 -1.95
CA CYS A 140 8.66 5.62 -1.38
C CYS A 140 8.55 4.32 -2.21
N LEU A 141 7.35 4.00 -2.70
CA LEU A 141 7.10 2.84 -3.55
C LEU A 141 7.74 2.98 -4.95
N ASN A 142 7.81 4.20 -5.50
CA ASN A 142 8.47 4.46 -6.78
C ASN A 142 10.00 4.35 -6.71
N PHE A 143 10.60 4.57 -5.54
CA PHE A 143 12.03 4.36 -5.29
C PHE A 143 12.43 2.89 -5.15
N SER A 144 11.45 2.00 -4.97
CA SER A 144 11.69 0.55 -5.02
C SER A 144 11.76 0.14 -6.49
N CYS A 145 12.98 -0.18 -6.95
CA CYS A 145 13.28 -0.59 -8.32
C CYS A 145 12.16 -1.44 -8.95
N VAL A 146 11.43 -0.84 -9.89
CA VAL A 146 10.82 -1.57 -11.00
C VAL A 146 11.72 -1.30 -12.20
N PRO A 147 12.69 -2.19 -12.52
CA PRO A 147 13.62 -1.95 -13.62
C PRO A 147 12.86 -1.81 -14.94
N ASP A 148 13.42 -1.05 -15.88
CA ASP A 148 12.95 -0.83 -17.26
C ASP A 148 12.53 -2.11 -18.02
N VAL A 149 12.93 -3.28 -17.52
CA VAL A 149 12.44 -4.61 -17.92
C VAL A 149 10.92 -4.73 -17.86
N LEU A 150 10.25 -4.12 -16.88
CA LEU A 150 8.79 -4.16 -16.73
C LEU A 150 8.07 -3.27 -17.74
N ARG A 151 8.68 -2.15 -18.19
CA ARG A 151 8.14 -1.34 -19.29
C ARG A 151 8.18 -2.10 -20.61
N ASN A 152 9.28 -2.79 -20.90
CA ASN A 152 9.43 -3.54 -22.15
C ASN A 152 8.61 -4.84 -22.16
N ALA A 153 8.34 -5.44 -21.00
CA ALA A 153 7.50 -6.63 -20.88
C ALA A 153 5.99 -6.34 -20.99
N ILE A 154 5.55 -5.10 -20.77
CA ILE A 154 4.14 -4.70 -20.82
C ILE A 154 3.68 -4.36 -22.25
N ASP A 155 4.60 -3.98 -23.16
CA ASP A 155 4.28 -3.67 -24.56
C ASP A 155 4.00 -4.93 -25.41
N GLU A 156 4.46 -6.11 -24.97
CA GLU A 156 4.10 -7.37 -25.59
C GLU A 156 2.90 -8.00 -24.87
N GLN A 157 1.73 -7.99 -25.52
CA GLN A 157 0.49 -8.69 -25.11
C GLN A 157 0.62 -10.23 -24.99
N THR A 158 1.84 -10.77 -24.88
CA THR A 158 2.17 -12.19 -25.02
C THR A 158 3.00 -12.80 -23.89
N LEU A 159 3.28 -12.07 -22.81
CA LEU A 159 4.06 -12.66 -21.73
C LEU A 159 3.21 -13.45 -20.73
N ASN A 160 3.53 -14.74 -20.66
CA ASN A 160 3.08 -15.70 -19.67
C ASN A 160 3.51 -15.20 -18.28
N VAL A 161 2.62 -14.41 -17.66
CA VAL A 161 2.75 -13.71 -16.37
C VAL A 161 3.15 -14.66 -15.22
N SER A 162 3.10 -15.98 -15.42
CA SER A 162 3.44 -16.97 -14.40
C SER A 162 4.92 -17.01 -14.01
N PHE A 163 5.85 -16.54 -14.87
CA PHE A 163 7.29 -16.79 -14.67
C PHE A 163 8.09 -15.64 -14.04
N VAL A 164 7.55 -14.41 -13.99
CA VAL A 164 8.37 -13.20 -13.69
C VAL A 164 8.09 -12.59 -12.30
N PHE A 165 7.04 -13.01 -11.59
CA PHE A 165 6.77 -12.48 -10.25
C PHE A 165 7.54 -13.23 -9.19
N ASP A 166 8.69 -12.67 -8.86
CA ASP A 166 9.47 -12.98 -7.66
C ASP A 166 8.52 -13.11 -6.44
N SER A 167 8.71 -14.20 -5.70
CA SER A 167 7.98 -14.51 -4.47
C SER A 167 7.95 -13.33 -3.49
N ASP A 168 8.96 -12.46 -3.55
CA ASP A 168 9.10 -11.30 -2.71
C ASP A 168 8.11 -10.18 -3.02
N LEU A 169 7.74 -9.93 -4.27
CA LEU A 169 6.72 -8.92 -4.61
C LEU A 169 5.32 -9.42 -4.22
N LYS A 170 5.02 -10.70 -4.49
CA LYS A 170 3.79 -11.36 -4.04
C LYS A 170 3.65 -11.25 -2.52
N ARG A 171 4.70 -11.61 -1.79
CA ARG A 171 4.75 -11.53 -0.33
C ARG A 171 4.61 -10.09 0.17
N SER A 172 5.32 -9.14 -0.42
CA SER A 172 5.29 -7.73 0.02
C SER A 172 3.92 -7.08 -0.19
N ALA A 173 3.29 -7.31 -1.36
CA ALA A 173 1.94 -6.81 -1.63
C ALA A 173 0.90 -7.42 -0.69
N LEU A 174 1.03 -8.71 -0.39
CA LEU A 174 0.16 -9.41 0.56
C LEU A 174 0.35 -8.89 1.99
N GLU A 175 1.58 -8.83 2.48
CA GLU A 175 1.91 -8.31 3.82
C GLU A 175 1.46 -6.86 3.99
N PHE A 176 1.55 -6.06 2.92
CA PHE A 176 1.05 -4.70 2.94
C PHE A 176 -0.48 -4.68 3.01
N MET A 177 -1.17 -5.39 2.11
CA MET A 177 -2.64 -5.49 2.12
C MET A 177 -3.16 -5.96 3.49
N ASP A 178 -2.54 -6.97 4.09
CA ASP A 178 -3.02 -7.55 5.35
C ASP A 178 -2.94 -6.56 6.53
N LYS A 179 -2.01 -5.61 6.46
CA LYS A 179 -1.87 -4.52 7.44
C LYS A 179 -2.85 -3.36 7.21
N LEU A 180 -3.57 -3.33 6.09
CA LEU A 180 -4.51 -2.25 5.79
C LEU A 180 -5.83 -2.44 6.56
N PHE A 181 -6.38 -1.31 6.97
CA PHE A 181 -7.66 -1.26 7.66
C PHE A 181 -8.79 -1.77 6.77
N ILE A 182 -9.77 -2.41 7.39
CA ILE A 182 -10.97 -2.92 6.75
C ILE A 182 -12.09 -1.92 7.02
N TYR A 183 -12.67 -1.40 5.95
CA TYR A 183 -13.71 -0.39 5.98
C TYR A 183 -15.06 -1.01 5.64
N PRO A 184 -16.18 -0.51 6.19
CA PRO A 184 -17.50 -0.79 5.62
C PRO A 184 -17.54 -0.42 4.14
N LEU A 185 -18.26 -1.19 3.31
CA LEU A 185 -18.52 -0.82 1.92
C LEU A 185 -19.59 0.29 1.88
N ASP A 186 -19.17 1.52 2.16
CA ASP A 186 -20.03 2.70 2.30
C ASP A 186 -19.61 3.81 1.32
N LEU A 187 -20.59 4.42 0.65
CA LEU A 187 -20.44 5.54 -0.26
C LEU A 187 -19.64 6.71 0.30
N GLU A 188 -19.71 7.00 1.61
CA GLU A 188 -18.97 8.13 2.21
C GLU A 188 -17.45 7.94 2.06
N ILE A 189 -16.94 6.73 2.28
CA ILE A 189 -15.51 6.43 2.17
C ILE A 189 -15.08 6.50 0.70
N LEU A 190 -15.95 6.05 -0.22
CA LEU A 190 -15.65 5.98 -1.65
C LEU A 190 -15.49 7.35 -2.32
N LYS A 191 -16.08 8.42 -1.78
CA LYS A 191 -15.97 9.80 -2.32
C LYS A 191 -14.53 10.31 -2.35
N PHE A 192 -13.67 9.80 -1.48
CA PHE A 192 -12.31 10.30 -1.29
C PHE A 192 -11.26 9.50 -2.09
N LEU A 193 -11.64 8.42 -2.77
CA LEU A 193 -10.71 7.48 -3.38
C LEU A 193 -10.51 7.72 -4.89
N LYS A 194 -9.97 8.88 -5.28
CA LYS A 194 -9.83 9.31 -6.69
C LYS A 194 -8.51 8.89 -7.36
N LEU A 195 -8.01 7.69 -7.06
CA LEU A 195 -6.70 7.23 -7.50
C LEU A 195 -6.75 5.78 -8.02
N PRO A 196 -5.76 5.34 -8.83
CA PRO A 196 -5.58 3.94 -9.20
C PRO A 196 -5.42 3.05 -7.97
N GLY A 197 -5.71 1.76 -8.08
CA GLY A 197 -5.51 0.85 -6.96
C GLY A 197 -6.12 -0.53 -7.13
N VAL A 198 -5.90 -1.37 -6.12
CA VAL A 198 -6.48 -2.71 -5.98
C VAL A 198 -7.27 -2.80 -4.69
N TYR A 199 -8.29 -3.66 -4.67
CA TYR A 199 -9.15 -3.84 -3.51
C TYR A 199 -9.64 -5.27 -3.36
N PHE A 200 -9.99 -5.58 -2.12
CA PHE A 200 -10.70 -6.76 -1.69
C PHE A 200 -12.09 -6.37 -1.25
N ILE A 201 -13.07 -7.17 -1.66
CA ILE A 201 -14.39 -7.20 -1.08
C ILE A 201 -14.50 -8.50 -0.30
N TYR A 202 -14.85 -8.36 0.97
CA TYR A 202 -15.06 -9.45 1.90
C TYR A 202 -16.54 -9.56 2.20
N TYR A 203 -16.99 -10.80 2.42
CA TYR A 203 -18.28 -11.07 3.02
C TYR A 203 -18.08 -11.42 4.49
N VAL A 204 -18.82 -10.76 5.38
CA VAL A 204 -18.71 -10.85 6.85
C VAL A 204 -20.08 -10.99 7.53
N GLY A 205 -21.10 -11.43 6.78
CA GLY A 205 -22.43 -11.69 7.33
C GLY A 205 -22.44 -12.81 8.38
N GLU A 206 -23.61 -13.07 8.97
CA GLU A 206 -23.72 -14.05 10.06
C GLU A 206 -23.74 -15.52 9.59
N THR A 207 -24.11 -15.76 8.34
CA THR A 207 -24.25 -17.10 7.74
C THR A 207 -23.34 -17.26 6.54
N GLU A 208 -23.16 -18.47 6.01
CA GLU A 208 -22.50 -18.65 4.71
C GLU A 208 -23.25 -17.91 3.60
N LEU A 209 -22.51 -17.27 2.69
CA LEU A 209 -23.10 -16.48 1.60
C LEU A 209 -23.90 -17.36 0.65
N TYR A 210 -23.41 -18.59 0.42
CA TYR A 210 -24.12 -19.61 -0.32
C TYR A 210 -24.17 -20.86 0.55
N ILE A 211 -25.39 -21.26 0.93
CA ILE A 211 -25.63 -22.37 1.86
C ILE A 211 -24.94 -23.65 1.39
N GLY A 212 -24.02 -24.17 2.21
CA GLY A 212 -23.28 -25.40 1.95
C GLY A 212 -22.18 -25.24 0.89
N SER A 213 -21.76 -24.01 0.59
CA SER A 213 -20.60 -23.72 -0.24
C SER A 213 -19.35 -23.47 0.60
N GLN A 214 -18.21 -23.30 -0.05
CA GLN A 214 -16.97 -22.88 0.61
C GLN A 214 -16.92 -21.39 1.00
N VAL A 215 -17.96 -20.61 0.69
CA VAL A 215 -17.96 -19.16 0.90
C VAL A 215 -18.53 -18.83 2.27
N SER A 216 -17.64 -18.71 3.24
CA SER A 216 -17.94 -18.39 4.63
C SER A 216 -17.58 -16.93 4.98
N PRO A 217 -18.18 -16.36 6.03
CA PRO A 217 -17.80 -15.06 6.55
C PRO A 217 -16.30 -14.98 6.88
N SER A 218 -15.60 -14.00 6.33
CA SER A 218 -14.15 -13.86 6.52
C SER A 218 -13.66 -12.44 6.24
N THR A 219 -12.71 -11.98 7.04
CA THR A 219 -11.89 -10.80 6.75
C THR A 219 -10.52 -11.16 6.15
N TYR A 220 -10.29 -12.44 5.88
CA TYR A 220 -9.03 -12.96 5.35
C TYR A 220 -9.21 -13.46 3.91
N ASN A 221 -10.28 -14.19 3.63
CA ASN A 221 -10.60 -14.71 2.30
C ASN A 221 -11.57 -13.76 1.57
N PRO A 222 -11.12 -12.98 0.58
CA PRO A 222 -12.02 -12.10 -0.16
C PRO A 222 -12.97 -12.92 -1.03
N VAL A 223 -14.21 -12.44 -1.17
CA VAL A 223 -15.15 -12.98 -2.16
C VAL A 223 -14.85 -12.44 -3.55
N TYR A 224 -14.24 -11.24 -3.62
CA TYR A 224 -13.81 -10.60 -4.86
C TYR A 224 -12.52 -9.80 -4.67
N VAL A 225 -11.67 -9.86 -5.68
CA VAL A 225 -10.50 -8.99 -5.85
C VAL A 225 -10.71 -8.18 -7.12
N GLY A 226 -10.50 -6.88 -7.03
CA GLY A 226 -10.66 -6.00 -8.18
C GLY A 226 -9.61 -4.89 -8.23
N LYS A 227 -9.57 -4.22 -9.38
CA LYS A 227 -8.72 -3.04 -9.58
C LYS A 227 -9.45 -1.86 -10.19
N SER A 228 -8.79 -0.71 -10.15
CA SER A 228 -9.03 0.42 -11.04
C SER A 228 -7.71 1.01 -11.51
N LYS A 229 -7.62 1.31 -12.81
CA LYS A 229 -6.47 2.02 -13.38
C LYS A 229 -6.49 3.52 -13.10
N ASN A 230 -7.68 4.07 -12.80
CA ASN A 230 -7.90 5.52 -12.77
C ASN A 230 -8.44 5.96 -11.40
N ASN A 231 -9.58 5.38 -11.01
CA ASN A 231 -10.33 5.80 -9.82
C ASN A 231 -10.97 4.56 -9.17
N ILE A 232 -10.43 4.16 -8.03
CA ILE A 232 -10.93 3.01 -7.27
C ILE A 232 -12.28 3.31 -6.60
N GLY A 233 -12.54 4.57 -6.20
CA GLY A 233 -13.81 4.99 -5.63
C GLY A 233 -14.98 4.87 -6.59
N ASP A 234 -14.79 5.27 -7.85
CA ASP A 234 -15.84 5.10 -8.89
C ASP A 234 -16.11 3.63 -9.19
N ARG A 235 -15.05 2.81 -9.20
CA ARG A 235 -15.20 1.36 -9.42
C ARG A 235 -15.90 0.67 -8.25
N LEU A 236 -15.53 1.01 -7.02
CA LEU A 236 -16.20 0.50 -5.82
C LEU A 236 -17.64 0.99 -5.71
N ARG A 237 -17.95 2.20 -6.20
CA ARG A 237 -19.33 2.71 -6.26
C ARG A 237 -20.19 1.90 -7.22
N ASP A 238 -19.65 1.55 -8.38
CA ASP A 238 -20.32 0.64 -9.33
C ASP A 238 -20.56 -0.75 -8.69
N HIS A 239 -19.61 -1.28 -7.92
CA HIS A 239 -19.81 -2.52 -7.17
C HIS A 239 -20.82 -2.41 -6.03
N TYR A 240 -20.80 -1.31 -5.29
CA TYR A 240 -21.80 -0.97 -4.27
C TYR A 240 -23.21 -1.03 -4.86
N GLN A 241 -23.43 -0.36 -6.01
CA GLN A 241 -24.75 -0.28 -6.64
C GLN A 241 -25.26 -1.66 -7.09
N LYS A 242 -24.36 -2.54 -7.54
CA LYS A 242 -24.71 -3.92 -7.91
C LYS A 242 -25.13 -4.76 -6.71
N ILE A 243 -24.42 -4.64 -5.59
CA ILE A 243 -24.77 -5.35 -4.35
C ILE A 243 -26.08 -4.80 -3.78
N GLU A 244 -26.28 -3.49 -3.82
CA GLU A 244 -27.54 -2.85 -3.41
C GLU A 244 -28.74 -3.29 -4.25
N ALA A 245 -28.53 -3.51 -5.56
CA ALA A 245 -29.57 -4.00 -6.47
C ALA A 245 -29.86 -5.52 -6.32
N ALA A 246 -29.01 -6.28 -5.64
CA ALA A 246 -29.20 -7.70 -5.44
C ALA A 246 -30.33 -7.98 -4.44
N LYS A 247 -31.17 -8.98 -4.73
CA LYS A 247 -32.33 -9.34 -3.89
C LYS A 247 -31.96 -10.20 -2.68
N ASN A 248 -30.81 -10.86 -2.74
CA ASN A 248 -30.37 -11.86 -1.77
C ASN A 248 -29.05 -11.50 -1.09
N LEU A 249 -28.60 -10.24 -1.21
CA LEU A 249 -27.42 -9.72 -0.54
C LEU A 249 -27.80 -8.53 0.34
N HIS A 250 -27.13 -8.38 1.48
CA HIS A 250 -27.23 -7.18 2.29
C HIS A 250 -25.89 -6.46 2.31
N LEU A 251 -25.89 -5.17 1.97
CA LEU A 251 -24.67 -4.37 1.88
C LEU A 251 -23.90 -4.33 3.21
N THR A 252 -24.60 -4.38 4.35
CA THR A 252 -24.01 -4.43 5.70
C THR A 252 -23.13 -5.64 5.94
N ASP A 253 -23.29 -6.69 5.14
CA ASP A 253 -22.51 -7.91 5.23
C ASP A 253 -21.20 -7.81 4.44
N PHE A 254 -20.89 -6.66 3.84
CA PHE A 254 -19.71 -6.46 3.02
C PHE A 254 -18.77 -5.38 3.57
N VAL A 255 -17.49 -5.73 3.59
CA VAL A 255 -16.41 -4.81 3.95
C VAL A 255 -15.35 -4.81 2.87
N VAL A 256 -14.61 -3.71 2.78
CA VAL A 256 -13.63 -3.44 1.75
C VAL A 256 -12.27 -3.12 2.37
N ARG A 257 -11.22 -3.61 1.70
CA ARG A 257 -9.83 -3.24 1.98
C ARG A 257 -9.19 -2.87 0.68
N PHE A 258 -8.43 -1.78 0.63
CA PHE A 258 -7.89 -1.28 -0.64
C PHE A 258 -6.50 -0.70 -0.49
N MET A 259 -5.69 -0.90 -1.53
CA MET A 259 -4.38 -0.28 -1.73
C MET A 259 -4.49 0.70 -2.88
N ILE A 260 -4.19 1.96 -2.59
CA ILE A 260 -4.05 2.99 -3.62
C ILE A 260 -2.65 2.91 -4.24
N LEU A 261 -2.59 3.05 -5.56
CA LEU A 261 -1.41 2.97 -6.40
C LEU A 261 -1.30 4.25 -7.24
N ASN A 262 -0.12 4.47 -7.80
CA ASN A 262 0.29 5.82 -8.28
C ASN A 262 0.44 5.90 -9.78
N ASN A 263 0.32 4.75 -10.42
CA ASN A 263 0.29 4.62 -11.84
C ASN A 263 -0.77 3.57 -12.19
N GLU A 264 -1.21 3.65 -13.44
CA GLU A 264 -2.23 2.78 -14.01
C GLU A 264 -1.72 1.38 -14.42
N PHE A 265 -0.40 1.15 -14.36
CA PHE A 265 0.25 -0.08 -14.82
C PHE A 265 0.34 -1.15 -13.73
N GLN A 266 0.53 -0.77 -12.48
CA GLN A 266 0.62 -1.68 -11.33
C GLN A 266 -0.69 -2.39 -10.96
N PRO A 267 -1.88 -1.74 -10.98
CA PRO A 267 -3.11 -2.39 -10.53
C PRO A 267 -3.44 -3.71 -11.26
N PRO A 268 -3.33 -3.82 -12.60
CA PRO A 268 -3.53 -5.09 -13.32
C PRO A 268 -2.64 -6.24 -12.87
N ILE A 269 -1.38 -5.92 -12.58
CA ILE A 269 -0.39 -6.92 -12.18
C ILE A 269 -0.73 -7.45 -10.78
N ILE A 270 -0.93 -6.54 -9.84
CA ILE A 270 -1.20 -6.87 -8.44
C ILE A 270 -2.55 -7.59 -8.32
N GLU A 271 -3.59 -7.13 -9.01
CA GLU A 271 -4.91 -7.80 -9.03
C GLU A 271 -4.78 -9.25 -9.48
N LYS A 272 -4.10 -9.50 -10.60
CA LYS A 272 -3.92 -10.86 -11.12
C LYS A 272 -3.19 -11.75 -10.12
N MET A 273 -2.11 -11.26 -9.52
CA MET A 273 -1.37 -11.99 -8.49
C MET A 273 -2.24 -12.33 -7.27
N LEU A 274 -3.10 -11.41 -6.83
CA LEU A 274 -3.98 -11.61 -5.68
C LEU A 274 -5.15 -12.55 -6.02
N ILE A 275 -5.69 -12.51 -7.25
CA ILE A 275 -6.68 -13.48 -7.73
C ILE A 275 -6.07 -14.89 -7.77
N GLU A 276 -4.85 -15.04 -8.27
CA GLU A 276 -4.14 -16.33 -8.28
C GLU A 276 -3.92 -16.88 -6.86
N LEU A 277 -3.67 -16.01 -5.88
CA LEU A 277 -3.40 -16.40 -4.50
C LEU A 277 -4.67 -16.80 -3.74
N PHE A 278 -5.74 -16.03 -3.87
CA PHE A 278 -6.96 -16.19 -3.07
C PHE A 278 -8.05 -16.99 -3.77
N CYS A 279 -7.97 -17.17 -5.09
CA CYS A 279 -8.98 -17.79 -5.93
C CYS A 279 -10.43 -17.36 -5.60
N PRO A 280 -10.73 -16.05 -5.50
CA PRO A 280 -12.01 -15.55 -5.01
C PRO A 280 -13.16 -16.01 -5.89
N VAL A 281 -14.28 -16.39 -5.26
CA VAL A 281 -15.43 -16.98 -5.95
C VAL A 281 -16.02 -16.05 -7.04
N TRP A 282 -16.05 -14.73 -6.83
CA TRP A 282 -16.59 -13.76 -7.80
C TRP A 282 -15.62 -13.40 -8.93
N ASN A 283 -14.40 -13.97 -8.93
CA ASN A 283 -13.42 -13.85 -10.00
C ASN A 283 -13.33 -15.11 -10.88
N ARG A 284 -14.08 -16.19 -10.56
CA ARG A 284 -14.03 -17.49 -11.28
C ARG A 284 -14.80 -17.46 -12.60
N GLU A 285 -14.34 -16.66 -13.55
CA GLU A 285 -14.96 -16.51 -14.88
C GLU A 285 -14.80 -17.76 -15.76
N SER A 286 -13.73 -18.53 -15.57
CA SER A 286 -13.42 -19.74 -16.37
C SER A 286 -14.23 -20.99 -15.97
N GLU A 287 -14.43 -21.24 -14.67
CA GLU A 287 -15.04 -22.50 -14.20
C GLU A 287 -16.56 -22.41 -14.03
N VAL A 288 -17.01 -21.30 -13.44
CA VAL A 288 -18.42 -21.11 -13.06
C VAL A 288 -19.07 -19.96 -13.82
N GLN A 289 -18.32 -19.27 -14.70
CA GLN A 289 -18.78 -18.06 -15.41
C GLN A 289 -19.35 -17.01 -14.45
N PHE A 290 -18.83 -16.95 -13.23
CA PHE A 290 -19.35 -16.11 -12.16
C PHE A 290 -18.49 -14.85 -12.07
N SER A 291 -18.82 -13.86 -12.92
CA SER A 291 -18.02 -12.67 -13.14
C SER A 291 -18.71 -11.42 -12.58
N PHE A 292 -18.36 -11.02 -11.36
CA PHE A 292 -18.92 -9.82 -10.73
C PHE A 292 -18.45 -8.51 -11.40
N GLY A 293 -17.21 -8.51 -11.89
CA GLY A 293 -16.57 -7.36 -12.56
C GLY A 293 -17.38 -6.79 -13.72
N ASN A 294 -18.10 -7.65 -14.44
CA ASN A 294 -18.85 -7.33 -15.66
C ASN A 294 -20.37 -7.62 -15.52
N ALA A 295 -20.90 -7.59 -14.29
CA ALA A 295 -22.29 -7.98 -13.98
C ALA A 295 -23.39 -6.99 -14.43
N ASN A 296 -23.07 -6.02 -15.30
CA ASN A 296 -24.05 -5.09 -15.86
C ASN A 296 -24.94 -5.74 -16.94
N SER A 297 -24.51 -6.87 -17.51
CA SER A 297 -25.31 -7.61 -18.48
C SER A 297 -26.30 -8.55 -17.79
N GLU A 298 -27.55 -8.57 -18.27
CA GLU A 298 -28.57 -9.53 -17.82
C GLU A 298 -28.20 -10.98 -18.16
N THR A 299 -27.30 -11.20 -19.11
CA THR A 299 -26.81 -12.54 -19.44
C THR A 299 -25.72 -13.04 -18.48
N ASN A 300 -25.18 -12.17 -17.63
CA ASN A 300 -24.12 -12.51 -16.68
C ASN A 300 -24.66 -13.38 -15.54
N THR A 301 -23.93 -14.44 -15.20
CA THR A 301 -24.32 -15.42 -14.17
C THR A 301 -24.47 -14.80 -12.78
N TRP A 302 -23.60 -13.86 -12.39
CA TRP A 302 -23.72 -13.14 -11.11
C TRP A 302 -25.01 -12.32 -11.08
N ASN A 303 -25.33 -11.61 -12.18
CA ASN A 303 -26.56 -10.83 -12.30
C ASN A 303 -27.81 -11.73 -12.22
N LYS A 304 -27.81 -12.84 -12.96
CA LYS A 304 -28.90 -13.83 -12.93
C LYS A 304 -29.11 -14.42 -11.53
N PHE A 305 -28.03 -14.72 -10.83
CA PHE A 305 -28.09 -15.29 -9.48
C PHE A 305 -28.57 -14.28 -8.43
N HIS A 306 -28.03 -13.07 -8.43
CA HIS A 306 -28.21 -12.11 -7.34
C HIS A 306 -29.32 -11.09 -7.57
N ILE A 307 -29.53 -10.64 -8.82
CA ILE A 307 -30.49 -9.59 -9.15
C ILE A 307 -31.78 -10.20 -9.71
N GLN A 308 -31.66 -11.05 -10.75
CA GLN A 308 -32.85 -11.66 -11.36
C GLN A 308 -33.41 -12.76 -10.44
N VAL A 309 -32.53 -13.49 -9.74
CA VAL A 309 -32.85 -14.66 -8.92
C VAL A 309 -33.44 -15.77 -9.80
N ASP A 310 -32.74 -16.06 -10.90
CA ASP A 310 -33.08 -17.10 -11.86
C ASP A 310 -32.86 -18.49 -11.26
N GLU A 311 -33.92 -19.30 -11.19
CA GLU A 311 -33.92 -20.59 -10.47
C GLU A 311 -32.91 -21.60 -11.04
N GLU A 312 -32.81 -21.69 -12.37
CA GLU A 312 -31.90 -22.63 -13.03
C GLU A 312 -30.43 -22.23 -12.80
N THR A 313 -30.14 -20.93 -12.87
CA THR A 313 -28.82 -20.39 -12.53
C THR A 313 -28.47 -20.66 -11.08
N ILE A 314 -29.40 -20.48 -10.14
CA ILE A 314 -29.17 -20.73 -8.71
C ILE A 314 -28.83 -22.20 -8.47
N LYS A 315 -29.62 -23.12 -9.02
CA LYS A 315 -29.40 -24.56 -8.87
C LYS A 315 -28.02 -24.97 -9.41
N THR A 316 -27.71 -24.55 -10.64
CA THR A 316 -26.42 -24.83 -11.30
C THR A 316 -25.25 -24.28 -10.49
N MET A 317 -25.36 -23.05 -10.00
CA MET A 317 -24.29 -22.41 -9.22
C MET A 317 -24.07 -23.09 -7.88
N LEU A 318 -25.13 -23.43 -7.14
CA LEU A 318 -25.00 -24.12 -5.85
C LEU A 318 -24.36 -25.50 -6.00
N GLU A 319 -24.66 -26.24 -7.06
CA GLU A 319 -24.00 -27.52 -7.36
C GLU A 319 -22.49 -27.32 -7.60
N LYS A 320 -22.10 -26.32 -8.41
CA LYS A 320 -20.68 -26.06 -8.70
C LYS A 320 -19.90 -25.53 -7.50
N LEU A 321 -20.52 -24.70 -6.66
CA LEU A 321 -19.87 -24.10 -5.48
C LEU A 321 -19.70 -25.09 -4.31
N ARG A 322 -20.41 -26.23 -4.34
CA ARG A 322 -20.27 -27.32 -3.36
C ARG A 322 -19.08 -28.25 -3.62
N ILE A 323 -18.60 -28.31 -4.87
CA ILE A 323 -17.61 -29.30 -5.34
C ILE A 323 -16.19 -28.70 -5.42
N GLY A 324 -16.04 -27.41 -5.07
CA GLY A 324 -14.77 -26.68 -5.08
C GLY A 324 -13.75 -27.20 -4.08
#